data_AF-A0AAW0W3V1-F1
#
_entry.id   AF-A0AAW0W3V1-F1
#
_cell.length_a   1.000
_cell.length_b   1.000
_cell.length_c   1.000
_cell.angle_alpha   90.00
_cell.angle_beta   90.00
_cell.angle_gamma   90.00
#
_symmetry.space_group_name_H-M   'P 1'
#
loop_
_entity.id
_entity.type
_entity.pdbx_description
1 polymer ?
#
loop_
_entity_poly.entity_id
_entity_poly.type
_entity_poly.pdbx_seq_one_letter_code
_entity_poly.pdbx_strand_id
1 'polypeptide(L)'
;KVSMARPGAHRKFYDFTKSEGPKEERDEVSSTPEDLVKYVAQNIIGADTVFSTPFGPRKVVYCDYIASGRSVKFIEDYISCEVLSQYGSTHTTSTVTALQTTLFR
;
A
#
# COMPACT_ATOMS: atom_id res chain seq x y z
N LYS A 1 -15.43 -17.73 18.77
CA LYS A 1 -14.13 -18.44 18.77
C LYS A 1 -13.08 -17.46 18.26
N VAL A 2 -12.22 -16.96 19.14
CA VAL A 2 -11.09 -16.10 18.78
C VAL A 2 -10.04 -17.02 18.14
N SER A 3 -9.89 -17.00 16.83
CA SER A 3 -8.84 -17.77 16.16
C SER A 3 -7.53 -17.00 16.25
N MET A 4 -6.54 -17.60 16.90
CA MET A 4 -5.17 -17.11 16.90
C MET A 4 -4.66 -16.99 15.46
N ALA A 5 -4.18 -15.79 15.12
CA ALA A 5 -3.59 -15.48 13.82
C ALA A 5 -2.44 -16.47 13.52
N ARG A 6 -2.50 -17.09 12.33
CA ARG A 6 -1.50 -18.05 11.86
C ARG A 6 -0.15 -17.35 11.63
N PRO A 7 1.00 -18.07 11.71
CA PRO A 7 2.29 -17.49 11.40
C PRO A 7 2.31 -17.06 9.92
N GLY A 8 2.48 -15.76 9.67
CA GLY A 8 2.34 -15.13 8.34
C GLY A 8 1.10 -14.25 8.18
N ALA A 9 0.24 -14.15 9.19
CA ALA A 9 -0.95 -13.33 9.14
C ALA A 9 -0.60 -11.83 9.31
N HIS A 10 -0.95 -11.06 8.27
CA HIS A 10 -1.06 -9.61 8.26
C HIS A 10 -1.66 -9.09 9.57
N ARG A 11 -1.18 -7.95 10.08
CA ARG A 11 -1.58 -7.31 11.36
C ARG A 11 -3.10 -7.04 11.44
N LYS A 12 -3.90 -8.08 11.63
CA LYS A 12 -5.36 -8.06 11.63
C LYS A 12 -5.86 -8.70 12.92
N PHE A 13 -6.72 -7.98 13.62
CA PHE A 13 -7.37 -8.39 14.86
C PHE A 13 -8.58 -9.30 14.59
N TYR A 14 -9.25 -9.10 13.45
CA TYR A 14 -10.35 -9.93 12.96
C TYR A 14 -10.28 -10.16 11.45
N ASP A 15 -10.83 -11.29 11.00
CA ASP A 15 -11.09 -11.55 9.59
C ASP A 15 -12.39 -10.83 9.18
N PHE A 16 -12.26 -9.67 8.54
CA PHE A 16 -13.38 -9.08 7.83
C PHE A 16 -13.72 -9.98 6.63
N THR A 17 -14.99 -10.33 6.46
CA THR A 17 -15.46 -11.00 5.25
C THR A 17 -15.22 -10.04 4.08
N LYS A 18 -14.13 -10.25 3.35
CA LYS A 18 -13.87 -9.54 2.09
C LYS A 18 -15.10 -9.82 1.22
N SER A 19 -15.93 -8.81 0.95
CA SER A 19 -16.77 -8.85 -0.26
C SER A 19 -15.80 -9.13 -1.38
N GLU A 20 -16.03 -10.15 -2.20
CA GLU A 20 -15.08 -10.62 -3.23
C GLU A 20 -14.68 -9.50 -4.20
N GLY A 21 -13.75 -8.64 -3.78
CA GLY A 21 -12.95 -7.79 -4.62
C GLY A 21 -11.89 -8.66 -5.30
N PRO A 22 -11.26 -8.15 -6.37
CA PRO A 22 -10.38 -8.96 -7.20
C PRO A 22 -9.37 -9.69 -6.32
N LYS A 23 -9.33 -11.02 -6.44
CA LYS A 23 -8.29 -11.83 -5.83
C LYS A 23 -6.98 -11.31 -6.39
N GLU A 24 -6.15 -10.68 -5.56
CA GLU A 24 -4.76 -10.47 -5.89
C GLU A 24 -4.14 -11.87 -6.02
N GLU A 25 -4.01 -12.33 -7.26
CA GLU A 25 -3.06 -13.36 -7.62
C GLU A 25 -1.71 -12.86 -7.12
N ARG A 26 -1.22 -13.49 -6.04
CA ARG A 26 0.20 -13.37 -5.71
C ARG A 26 0.92 -14.06 -6.84
N ASP A 27 1.40 -13.28 -7.79
CA ASP A 27 2.24 -13.81 -8.85
C ASP A 27 3.44 -14.50 -8.18
N GLU A 28 3.46 -15.84 -8.18
CA GLU A 28 4.65 -16.64 -7.87
C GLU A 28 5.65 -16.46 -9.01
N VAL A 29 6.19 -15.25 -9.15
CA VAL A 29 7.29 -14.99 -10.08
C VAL A 29 8.57 -15.34 -9.34
N SER A 30 9.33 -16.29 -9.87
CA SER A 30 10.76 -16.39 -9.59
C SER A 30 11.44 -15.13 -10.13
N SER A 31 11.32 -14.02 -9.40
CA SER A 31 11.66 -12.70 -9.90
C SER A 31 13.17 -12.52 -9.81
N THR A 32 13.80 -12.26 -10.95
CA THR A 32 15.17 -11.76 -10.94
C THR A 32 15.20 -10.38 -10.27
N PRO A 33 16.35 -9.92 -9.74
CA PRO A 33 16.46 -8.57 -9.19
C PRO A 33 16.01 -7.49 -10.20
N GLU A 34 16.17 -7.73 -11.49
CA GLU A 34 15.77 -6.83 -12.57
C GLU A 34 14.25 -6.70 -12.68
N ASP A 35 13.51 -7.79 -12.48
CA ASP A 35 12.05 -7.79 -12.54
C ASP A 35 11.45 -7.02 -11.36
N LEU A 36 12.05 -7.14 -10.18
CA LEU A 36 11.66 -6.36 -9.00
C LEU A 36 11.91 -4.87 -9.21
N VAL A 37 13.06 -4.49 -9.78
CA VAL A 37 13.36 -3.09 -10.09
C VAL A 37 12.36 -2.52 -11.10
N LYS A 38 12.03 -3.29 -12.15
CA LYS A 38 11.00 -2.90 -13.13
C LYS A 38 9.63 -2.73 -12.48
N TYR A 39 9.24 -3.68 -11.63
CA TYR A 39 7.98 -3.62 -10.90
C TYR A 39 7.89 -2.36 -10.03
N VAL A 40 8.93 -2.05 -9.25
CA VAL A 40 8.97 -0.83 -8.43
C VAL A 40 8.87 0.40 -9.31
N ALA A 41 9.66 0.49 -10.39
CA ALA A 41 9.65 1.63 -11.30
C ALA A 41 8.28 1.89 -11.94
N GLN A 42 7.57 0.84 -12.34
CA GLN A 42 6.22 0.92 -12.93
C GLN A 42 5.15 1.38 -11.91
N ASN A 43 5.39 1.16 -10.63
CA ASN A 43 4.46 1.52 -9.55
C ASN A 43 4.72 2.92 -8.96
N ILE A 44 5.77 3.64 -9.39
CA ILE A 44 6.04 5.00 -8.91
C ILE A 44 4.93 5.94 -9.35
N ILE A 45 4.28 6.59 -8.37
CA ILE A 45 3.22 7.55 -8.63
C ILE A 45 3.83 8.83 -9.21
N GLY A 46 3.25 9.30 -10.33
CA GLY A 46 3.70 10.50 -11.03
C GLY A 46 5.06 10.36 -11.73
N ALA A 47 5.49 9.13 -12.05
CA ALA A 47 6.73 8.87 -12.78
C ALA A 47 6.74 9.54 -14.17
N ASP A 48 5.58 9.66 -14.81
CA ASP A 48 5.41 10.25 -16.16
C ASP A 48 4.74 11.63 -16.12
N THR A 49 4.75 12.29 -14.96
CA THR A 49 4.23 13.65 -14.85
C THR A 49 5.05 14.58 -15.75
N VAL A 50 4.34 15.34 -16.59
CA VAL A 50 4.90 16.37 -17.45
C VAL A 50 4.36 17.73 -17.04
N PHE A 51 5.17 18.77 -17.19
CA PHE A 51 4.75 20.16 -16.97
C PHE A 51 5.03 20.99 -18.22
N SER A 52 4.18 21.99 -18.44
CA SER A 52 4.32 22.88 -19.60
C SER A 52 5.43 23.90 -19.35
N THR A 53 6.29 24.10 -20.34
CA THR A 53 7.30 25.16 -20.34
C THR A 53 7.16 26.01 -21.60
N PRO A 54 7.73 27.23 -21.63
CA PRO A 54 7.78 28.05 -22.84
C PRO A 54 8.45 27.36 -24.04
N PHE A 55 9.24 26.31 -23.79
CA PHE A 55 9.94 25.52 -24.81
C PHE A 55 9.28 24.16 -25.08
N GLY A 56 8.02 23.97 -24.66
CA GLY A 56 7.28 22.71 -24.80
C GLY A 56 7.18 21.90 -23.50
N PRO A 57 6.50 20.74 -23.54
CA PRO A 57 6.32 19.88 -22.37
C PRO A 57 7.65 19.27 -21.92
N ARG A 58 7.91 19.27 -20.62
CA ARG A 58 9.08 18.61 -20.01
C ARG A 58 8.65 17.62 -18.94
N LYS A 59 9.38 16.51 -18.83
CA LYS A 59 9.17 15.49 -17.80
C LYS A 59 9.65 16.01 -16.44
N VAL A 60 8.84 15.79 -15.40
CA VAL A 60 9.21 16.07 -14.02
C VAL A 60 10.18 14.98 -13.56
N VAL A 61 11.43 15.37 -13.29
CA VAL A 61 12.45 14.47 -12.74
C VAL A 61 12.57 14.73 -11.25
N TYR A 62 12.41 13.67 -10.44
CA TYR A 62 12.66 13.73 -9.02
C TYR A 62 14.06 13.24 -8.73
N CYS A 63 14.83 14.06 -8.01
CA CYS A 63 16.25 13.81 -7.79
C CYS A 63 16.59 13.45 -6.33
N ASP A 64 15.61 13.46 -5.42
CA ASP A 64 15.86 13.34 -3.98
C ASP A 64 15.29 12.05 -3.37
N TYR A 65 15.64 10.91 -3.99
CA TYR A 65 15.17 9.60 -3.53
C TYR A 65 15.69 9.20 -2.15
N ILE A 66 16.78 9.82 -1.68
CA ILE A 66 17.36 9.53 -0.36
C ILE A 66 16.60 10.25 0.76
N ALA A 67 16.11 11.48 0.55
CA ALA A 67 15.44 12.22 1.60
C ALA A 67 14.03 11.70 1.90
N SER A 68 13.23 11.37 0.88
CA SER A 68 11.82 10.99 1.10
C SER A 68 11.26 9.90 0.17
N GLY A 69 12.05 9.42 -0.78
CA GLY A 69 11.54 8.50 -1.81
C GLY A 69 10.35 9.08 -2.59
N ARG A 70 9.73 8.26 -3.43
CA ARG A 70 8.42 8.59 -4.04
C ARG A 70 7.38 7.59 -3.59
N SER A 71 6.13 8.05 -3.46
CA SER A 71 4.99 7.17 -3.22
C SER A 71 4.86 6.15 -4.35
N VAL A 72 4.54 4.92 -3.97
CA VAL A 72 4.36 3.78 -4.87
C VAL A 72 2.95 3.21 -4.71
N LYS A 73 2.35 2.83 -5.84
CA LYS A 73 0.94 2.47 -5.92
C LYS A 73 0.53 1.35 -4.97
N PHE A 74 1.30 0.26 -4.90
CA PHE A 74 0.97 -0.88 -4.03
C PHE A 74 0.95 -0.54 -2.53
N ILE A 75 1.72 0.46 -2.07
CA ILE A 75 1.65 0.92 -0.67
C ILE A 75 0.39 1.77 -0.47
N GLU A 76 0.11 2.70 -1.38
CA GLU A 76 -1.06 3.57 -1.27
C GLU A 76 -2.39 2.78 -1.39
N ASP A 77 -2.40 1.77 -2.26
CA ASP A 77 -3.55 0.85 -2.42
C ASP A 77 -3.77 0.05 -1.12
N TYR A 78 -2.70 -0.41 -0.46
CA TYR A 78 -2.80 -1.08 0.83
C TYR A 78 -3.32 -0.14 1.94
N ILE A 79 -2.78 1.09 2.02
CA ILE A 79 -3.25 2.09 2.99
C ILE A 79 -4.74 2.37 2.75
N SER A 80 -5.15 2.57 1.50
CA SER A 80 -6.52 2.89 1.14
C SER A 80 -7.48 1.73 1.42
N CYS A 81 -7.13 0.52 0.96
CA CYS A 81 -8.03 -0.64 1.01
C CYS A 81 -8.06 -1.32 2.37
N GLU A 82 -6.93 -1.39 3.08
CA GLU A 82 -6.80 -2.21 4.29
C GLU A 82 -6.69 -1.36 5.57
N VAL A 83 -6.01 -0.21 5.52
CA VAL A 83 -5.82 0.63 6.72
C VAL A 83 -6.97 1.59 6.92
N LEU A 84 -7.27 2.43 5.93
CA LEU A 84 -8.28 3.48 6.04
C LEU A 84 -9.70 2.91 6.17
N SER A 85 -9.99 1.79 5.52
CA SER A 85 -11.29 1.10 5.63
C SER A 85 -11.59 0.60 7.05
N GLN A 86 -10.56 0.33 7.85
CA GLN A 86 -10.67 -0.21 9.21
C GLN A 86 -10.22 0.79 10.29
N TYR A 87 -9.98 2.05 9.91
CA TYR A 87 -9.52 3.07 10.82
C TYR A 87 -10.61 3.47 11.82
N GLY A 88 -10.24 3.54 13.09
CA GLY A 88 -11.12 3.90 14.21
C GLY A 88 -10.37 4.69 15.27
N SER A 89 -11.11 5.46 16.07
CA SER A 89 -10.49 6.26 17.13
C SER A 89 -9.86 5.36 18.19
N THR A 90 -8.56 5.55 18.43
CA THR A 90 -7.79 4.82 19.43
C THR A 90 -8.18 5.16 20.88
N HIS A 91 -9.01 6.19 21.08
CA HIS A 91 -9.56 6.57 22.39
C HIS A 91 -10.75 5.68 22.81
N THR A 92 -11.09 4.67 22.02
CA THR A 92 -12.16 3.72 22.31
C THR A 92 -11.62 2.30 22.15
N THR A 93 -12.10 1.35 22.95
CA THR A 93 -11.76 -0.08 22.80
C THR A 93 -13.00 -0.94 22.54
N SER A 94 -14.16 -0.30 22.43
CA SER A 94 -15.46 -0.97 22.31
C SER A 94 -15.82 -1.36 20.87
N THR A 95 -15.07 -0.88 19.86
CA THR A 95 -15.34 -1.17 18.45
C THR A 95 -14.20 -1.94 17.80
N VAL A 96 -14.57 -2.76 16.80
CA VAL A 96 -13.65 -3.58 16.01
C VAL A 96 -12.57 -2.72 15.33
N THR A 97 -12.95 -1.58 14.75
CA THR A 97 -12.03 -0.66 14.07
C THR A 97 -11.06 0.03 15.02
N ALA A 98 -11.50 0.33 16.25
CA ALA A 98 -10.62 0.92 17.24
C ALA A 98 -9.54 -0.06 17.73
N LEU A 99 -9.91 -1.32 17.97
CA LEU A 99 -8.96 -2.38 18.31
C LEU A 99 -7.99 -2.67 17.15
N GLN A 100 -8.51 -2.68 15.91
CA GLN A 100 -7.69 -2.86 14.71
C GLN A 100 -6.68 -1.72 14.51
N THR A 101 -7.07 -0.47 14.77
CA THR A 101 -6.17 0.69 14.63
C THR A 101 -5.01 0.63 15.61
N THR A 102 -5.20 0.07 16.81
CA THR A 102 -4.11 -0.17 17.75
C THR A 102 -3.05 -1.14 17.21
N LEU A 103 -3.42 -2.09 16.35
CA LEU A 103 -2.49 -3.03 15.71
C LEU A 103 -1.69 -2.43 14.54
N PHE A 104 -2.16 -1.31 13.97
CA PHE A 104 -1.41 -0.60 12.93
C PHE A 104 -0.23 0.22 13.47
N ARG A 105 -0.14 0.36 14.81
CA ARG A 105 1.00 0.97 15.51
C ARG A 105 2.23 0.07 15.51
#